data_AF-A0A0M3SAE7-F1
#
_entry.id   AF-A0A0M3SAE7-F1
#
_cell.length_a   1.000
_cell.length_b   1.000
_cell.length_c   1.000
_cell.angle_alpha   90.00
_cell.angle_beta   90.00
_cell.angle_gamma   90.00
#
_symmetry.space_group_name_H-M   'P 1'
#
loop_
_entity.id
_entity.type
_entity.pdbx_description
1 polymer ?
#
loop_
_entity_poly.entity_id
_entity_poly.type
_entity_poly.pdbx_seq_one_letter_code
_entity_poly.pdbx_strand_id
1 'polypeptide(L)'
;MENSTQESHLKAENSVTYESPYPLYALAFASPQTRTRHQHHRIAVGSFIEEYSNRVDILSFDPDTLSIKPNPTLSFDHPYPPTKLMFHPNPNALHKTNDVLASSGDYLRLWEVGDSTVEPIQVLNNSKTSEFCAPLTSFDWNDIEPRRIGTSSIDTTCTIWDIEKGVVETQLIAHDKEVYDIAWGEARVFASVSADGSVRIFDLRDKEHSTIIYESPQPDTPLLRLAWNKQDLRYMATILMDSNKVVILDIRSPTMPVAELERHRGSVNAIAWAPQSCRHICSAGDDT
;
A
#
# COMPACT_ATOMS: atom_id res chain seq x y z
N MET A 1 18.13 -34.00 39.08
CA MET A 1 18.87 -32.75 38.83
C MET A 1 18.22 -32.12 37.62
N GLU A 2 17.21 -31.32 37.91
CA GLU A 2 16.49 -30.48 36.95
C GLU A 2 17.39 -29.30 36.58
N ASN A 3 17.46 -28.97 35.29
CA ASN A 3 17.85 -27.66 34.77
C ASN A 3 17.08 -27.51 33.44
N SER A 4 15.89 -26.94 33.51
CA SER A 4 15.61 -25.51 33.39
C SER A 4 15.38 -25.12 31.92
N THR A 5 14.20 -25.48 31.43
CA THR A 5 13.47 -24.72 30.43
C THR A 5 13.27 -23.29 30.94
N GLN A 6 14.04 -22.35 30.42
CA GLN A 6 13.78 -20.92 30.52
C GLN A 6 14.08 -20.30 29.15
N GLU A 7 13.28 -20.68 28.15
CA GLU A 7 13.06 -19.78 27.02
C GLU A 7 12.21 -18.62 27.54
N SER A 8 12.91 -17.52 27.79
CA SER A 8 12.35 -16.26 28.22
C SER A 8 11.45 -15.69 27.12
N HIS A 9 10.13 -15.92 27.24
CA HIS A 9 9.13 -15.07 26.62
C HIS A 9 9.20 -13.68 27.25
N LEU A 10 10.12 -12.86 26.75
CA LEU A 10 10.03 -11.41 26.91
C LEU A 10 8.85 -10.94 26.04
N LYS A 11 7.62 -11.02 26.57
CA LYS A 11 6.56 -10.13 26.09
C LYS A 11 7.07 -8.72 26.36
N ALA A 12 7.56 -8.06 25.31
CA ALA A 12 7.96 -6.67 25.40
C ALA A 12 6.78 -5.88 26.00
N GLU A 13 7.04 -5.05 27.00
CA GLU A 13 6.02 -4.33 27.80
C GLU A 13 5.11 -3.40 26.95
N ASN A 14 5.35 -3.28 25.64
CA ASN A 14 4.65 -2.43 24.69
C ASN A 14 4.09 -3.17 23.45
N SER A 15 3.82 -4.48 23.53
CA SER A 15 3.18 -5.22 22.42
C SER A 15 1.68 -5.40 22.64
N VAL A 16 0.91 -5.21 21.56
CA VAL A 16 -0.54 -5.41 21.53
C VAL A 16 -0.88 -6.42 20.46
N THR A 17 -1.69 -7.41 20.80
CA THR A 17 -2.11 -8.46 19.88
C THR A 17 -3.62 -8.36 19.64
N TYR A 18 -4.00 -8.42 18.37
CA TYR A 18 -5.39 -8.52 17.94
C TYR A 18 -5.54 -9.77 17.08
N GLU A 19 -6.47 -10.64 17.45
CA GLU A 19 -6.83 -11.82 16.66
C GLU A 19 -8.03 -11.47 15.77
N SER A 20 -7.79 -11.46 14.46
CA SER A 20 -8.84 -11.25 13.47
C SER A 20 -9.66 -12.53 13.29
N PRO A 21 -10.99 -12.45 13.07
CA PRO A 21 -11.82 -13.62 12.74
C PRO A 21 -11.47 -14.27 11.39
N TYR A 22 -10.78 -13.54 10.52
CA TYR A 22 -10.37 -14.00 9.19
C TYR A 22 -8.88 -13.70 8.96
N PRO A 23 -8.19 -14.46 8.09
CA PRO A 23 -6.84 -14.11 7.64
C PRO A 23 -6.82 -12.69 7.07
N LEU A 24 -5.75 -11.94 7.33
CA LEU A 24 -5.62 -10.56 6.88
C LEU A 24 -4.84 -10.49 5.57
N TYR A 25 -5.35 -9.70 4.63
CA TYR A 25 -4.73 -9.48 3.31
C TYR A 25 -4.15 -8.08 3.14
N ALA A 26 -4.80 -7.08 3.74
CA ALA A 26 -4.35 -5.69 3.68
C ALA A 26 -4.52 -5.00 5.03
N LEU A 27 -3.69 -3.98 5.27
CA LEU A 27 -3.63 -3.22 6.50
C LEU A 27 -3.34 -1.75 6.16
N ALA A 28 -4.02 -0.82 6.84
CA ALA A 28 -3.73 0.60 6.74
C ALA A 28 -3.85 1.29 8.10
N PHE A 29 -2.94 2.23 8.38
CA PHE A 29 -3.02 3.10 9.55
C PHE A 29 -3.56 4.47 9.13
N ALA A 30 -4.52 5.00 9.89
CA ALA A 30 -4.95 6.39 9.72
C ALA A 30 -3.85 7.32 10.24
N SER A 31 -3.66 8.46 9.56
CA SER A 31 -2.65 9.45 9.96
C SER A 31 -2.91 9.95 11.40
N PRO A 32 -1.89 10.02 12.27
CA PRO A 32 -2.05 10.49 13.64
C PRO A 32 -2.30 12.00 13.74
N GLN A 33 -2.05 12.77 12.67
CA GLN A 33 -2.19 14.23 12.65
C GLN A 33 -3.65 14.70 12.77
N THR A 34 -4.61 13.77 12.66
CA THR A 34 -6.03 14.06 12.48
C THR A 34 -6.83 14.05 13.78
N ARG A 35 -6.19 13.77 14.93
CA ARG A 35 -6.94 13.42 16.14
C ARG A 35 -6.69 14.36 17.32
N THR A 36 -7.80 14.89 17.84
CA THR A 36 -7.83 15.42 19.20
C THR A 36 -7.57 14.29 20.19
N ARG A 37 -7.16 14.62 21.42
CA ARG A 37 -6.80 13.66 22.50
C ARG A 37 -7.89 12.62 22.85
N HIS A 38 -9.09 12.74 22.28
CA HIS A 38 -10.25 11.87 22.51
C HIS A 38 -10.63 10.99 21.32
N GLN A 39 -9.97 11.12 20.15
CA GLN A 39 -10.20 10.23 19.02
C GLN A 39 -9.11 9.15 19.00
N HIS A 40 -9.52 7.87 18.91
CA HIS A 40 -8.62 6.72 18.89
C HIS A 40 -7.95 6.55 17.52
N HIS A 41 -6.70 6.08 17.47
CA HIS A 41 -6.01 5.79 16.20
C HIS A 41 -6.73 4.65 15.46
N ARG A 42 -7.14 4.88 14.22
CA ARG A 42 -7.84 3.89 13.40
C ARG A 42 -6.87 3.04 12.59
N ILE A 43 -7.18 1.76 12.51
CA ILE A 43 -6.48 0.76 11.72
C ILE A 43 -7.52 0.06 10.86
N ALA A 44 -7.38 0.11 9.54
CA ALA A 44 -8.22 -0.65 8.63
C ALA A 44 -7.56 -2.00 8.35
N VAL A 45 -8.32 -3.09 8.46
CA VAL A 45 -7.87 -4.45 8.13
C VAL A 45 -8.81 -5.06 7.10
N GLY A 46 -8.24 -5.63 6.04
CA GLY A 46 -8.99 -6.33 4.99
C GLY A 46 -8.83 -7.83 5.11
N SER A 47 -9.93 -8.57 4.99
CA SER A 47 -9.89 -10.03 5.04
C SER A 47 -9.32 -10.66 3.76
N PHE A 48 -8.82 -11.89 3.88
CA PHE A 48 -8.67 -12.84 2.79
C PHE A 48 -9.70 -13.95 2.96
N ILE A 49 -10.74 -13.92 2.14
CA ILE A 49 -11.77 -14.95 2.03
C ILE A 49 -11.84 -15.32 0.55
N GLU A 50 -11.79 -16.62 0.24
CA GLU A 50 -11.74 -17.09 -1.15
C GLU A 50 -13.07 -16.82 -1.88
N GLU A 51 -14.20 -16.83 -1.16
CA GLU A 51 -15.51 -16.47 -1.67
C GLU A 51 -15.72 -14.95 -1.82
N TYR A 52 -16.78 -14.57 -2.55
CA TYR A 52 -17.20 -13.19 -2.79
C TYR A 52 -17.90 -12.56 -1.56
N SER A 53 -17.24 -12.60 -0.41
CA SER A 53 -17.76 -12.12 0.88
C SER A 53 -16.64 -11.58 1.75
N ASN A 54 -15.65 -10.94 1.14
CA ASN A 54 -14.58 -10.27 1.88
C ASN A 54 -15.16 -9.06 2.64
N ARG A 55 -14.40 -8.58 3.62
CA ARG A 55 -14.79 -7.46 4.45
C ARG A 55 -13.60 -6.62 4.85
N VAL A 56 -13.88 -5.37 5.18
CA VAL A 56 -12.91 -4.46 5.77
C VAL A 56 -13.44 -4.01 7.12
N ASP A 57 -12.66 -4.24 8.17
CA ASP A 57 -12.97 -3.82 9.53
C ASP A 57 -12.10 -2.63 9.93
N ILE A 58 -12.69 -1.65 10.62
CA ILE A 58 -11.98 -0.52 11.21
C ILE A 58 -11.84 -0.75 12.71
N LEU A 59 -10.58 -0.91 13.14
CA LEU A 59 -10.19 -1.11 14.52
C LEU A 59 -9.77 0.22 15.15
N SER A 60 -10.02 0.38 16.44
CA SER A 60 -9.56 1.51 17.24
C SER A 60 -8.41 1.08 18.14
N PHE A 61 -7.27 1.76 18.04
CA PHE A 61 -6.14 1.64 18.93
C PHE A 61 -6.16 2.76 19.98
N ASP A 62 -6.14 2.33 21.24
CA ASP A 62 -6.06 3.21 22.40
C ASP A 62 -4.61 3.20 22.96
N PRO A 63 -3.87 4.32 22.84
CA PRO A 63 -2.48 4.40 23.28
C PRO A 63 -2.33 4.40 24.81
N ASP A 64 -3.35 4.83 25.56
CA ASP A 64 -3.28 4.89 27.03
C ASP A 64 -3.46 3.49 27.63
N THR A 65 -4.31 2.66 27.02
CA THR A 65 -4.57 1.28 27.48
C THR A 65 -3.80 0.22 26.71
N LEU A 66 -3.06 0.59 25.65
CA LEU A 66 -2.39 -0.32 24.72
C LEU A 66 -3.33 -1.44 24.28
N SER A 67 -4.52 -1.07 23.80
CA SER A 67 -5.53 -2.03 23.37
C SER A 67 -6.06 -1.72 21.97
N ILE A 68 -6.35 -2.78 21.21
CA ILE A 68 -7.02 -2.71 19.92
C ILE A 68 -8.44 -3.22 20.12
N LYS A 69 -9.43 -2.40 19.80
CA LYS A 69 -10.85 -2.72 19.92
C LYS A 69 -11.50 -2.70 18.54
N PRO A 70 -12.10 -3.80 18.07
CA PRO A 70 -12.92 -3.77 16.87
C PRO A 70 -14.19 -2.94 17.16
N ASN A 71 -14.63 -2.15 16.18
CA ASN A 71 -15.96 -1.55 16.22
C ASN A 71 -16.86 -2.26 15.20
N PRO A 72 -17.82 -3.09 15.65
CA PRO A 72 -18.69 -3.84 14.73
C PRO A 72 -19.50 -2.95 13.78
N THR A 73 -19.74 -1.68 14.13
CA THR A 73 -20.46 -0.75 13.25
C THR A 73 -19.57 -0.11 12.19
N LEU A 74 -18.25 -0.22 12.34
CA LEU A 74 -17.27 0.25 11.37
C LEU A 74 -16.68 -0.94 10.60
N SER A 75 -17.57 -1.66 9.91
CA SER A 75 -17.22 -2.76 9.02
C SER A 75 -18.07 -2.67 7.75
N PHE A 76 -17.52 -3.07 6.62
CA PHE A 76 -18.25 -3.09 5.35
C PHE A 76 -17.81 -4.26 4.47
N ASP A 77 -18.74 -4.71 3.62
CA ASP A 77 -18.49 -5.79 2.66
C ASP A 77 -17.60 -5.30 1.52
N HIS A 78 -16.67 -6.16 1.12
CA HIS A 78 -15.79 -5.97 -0.02
C HIS A 78 -15.92 -7.18 -0.96
N PRO A 79 -16.18 -6.98 -2.26
CA PRO A 79 -16.29 -8.05 -3.26
C PRO A 79 -15.21 -9.13 -3.23
N TYR A 80 -13.95 -8.70 -3.22
CA TYR A 80 -12.76 -9.53 -3.32
C TYR A 80 -11.79 -9.22 -2.19
N PRO A 81 -10.74 -10.00 -1.94
CA PRO A 81 -9.70 -9.60 -1.00
C PRO A 81 -9.14 -8.23 -1.42
N PRO A 82 -9.16 -7.20 -0.55
CA PRO A 82 -8.70 -5.88 -0.92
C PRO A 82 -7.19 -5.91 -1.13
N THR A 83 -6.72 -5.70 -2.35
CA THR A 83 -5.29 -5.82 -2.70
C THR A 83 -4.42 -4.78 -1.99
N LYS A 84 -5.01 -3.65 -1.62
CA LYS A 84 -4.41 -2.62 -0.79
C LYS A 84 -5.48 -1.79 -0.08
N LEU A 85 -5.12 -1.24 1.06
CA LEU A 85 -5.89 -0.28 1.83
C LEU A 85 -4.98 0.90 2.17
N MET A 86 -5.47 2.13 2.04
CA MET A 86 -4.75 3.32 2.48
C MET A 86 -5.72 4.42 2.87
N PHE A 87 -5.53 5.02 4.04
CA PHE A 87 -6.20 6.26 4.37
C PHE A 87 -5.65 7.41 3.53
N HIS A 88 -6.53 8.33 3.18
CA HIS A 88 -6.15 9.56 2.50
C HIS A 88 -5.18 10.36 3.38
N PRO A 89 -4.08 10.91 2.81
CA PRO A 89 -3.03 11.56 3.61
C PRO A 89 -3.49 12.88 4.26
N ASN A 90 -4.44 13.58 3.65
CA ASN A 90 -5.08 14.78 4.22
C ASN A 90 -6.36 14.43 5.01
N PRO A 91 -6.52 14.82 6.29
CA PRO A 91 -7.75 14.63 7.07
C PRO A 91 -9.00 15.28 6.49
N ASN A 92 -8.84 16.44 5.84
CA ASN A 92 -9.96 17.23 5.34
C ASN A 92 -10.19 17.02 3.84
N ALA A 93 -9.82 15.83 3.35
CA ALA A 93 -9.97 15.44 1.96
C ALA A 93 -11.41 15.59 1.50
N LEU A 94 -11.62 15.98 0.23
CA LEU A 94 -12.96 16.05 -0.36
C LEU A 94 -13.95 16.94 0.42
N HIS A 95 -13.43 17.92 1.17
CA HIS A 95 -14.21 18.76 2.10
C HIS A 95 -15.00 17.96 3.16
N LYS A 96 -14.55 16.74 3.48
CA LYS A 96 -15.11 15.90 4.53
C LYS A 96 -14.48 16.22 5.89
N THR A 97 -15.24 16.02 6.95
CA THR A 97 -14.76 16.12 8.34
C THR A 97 -14.21 14.78 8.86
N ASN A 98 -14.50 13.70 8.15
CA ASN A 98 -14.19 12.33 8.51
C ASN A 98 -13.01 11.81 7.69
N ASP A 99 -12.34 10.77 8.20
CA ASP A 99 -11.27 10.10 7.47
C ASP A 99 -11.80 9.49 6.15
N VAL A 100 -11.05 9.63 5.07
CA VAL A 100 -11.33 8.95 3.81
C VAL A 100 -10.42 7.74 3.69
N LEU A 101 -10.98 6.57 3.41
CA LEU A 101 -10.26 5.32 3.17
C LEU A 101 -10.40 4.93 1.69
N ALA A 102 -9.31 4.55 1.05
CA ALA A 102 -9.32 3.91 -0.26
C ALA A 102 -9.09 2.39 -0.13
N SER A 103 -9.78 1.62 -0.96
CA SER A 103 -9.55 0.19 -1.14
C SER A 103 -9.46 -0.19 -2.62
N SER A 104 -8.58 -1.12 -2.94
CA SER A 104 -8.46 -1.70 -4.28
C SER A 104 -8.88 -3.16 -4.33
N GLY A 105 -9.29 -3.62 -5.50
CA GLY A 105 -9.71 -4.98 -5.81
C GLY A 105 -10.03 -5.06 -7.29
N ASP A 106 -11.28 -5.33 -7.63
CA ASP A 106 -11.83 -5.13 -8.99
C ASP A 106 -11.86 -3.64 -9.41
N TYR A 107 -12.21 -2.74 -8.48
CA TYR A 107 -12.23 -1.30 -8.69
C TYR A 107 -11.55 -0.57 -7.54
N LEU A 108 -11.19 0.69 -7.77
CA LEU A 108 -10.77 1.59 -6.70
C LEU A 108 -12.04 2.17 -6.05
N ARG A 109 -12.18 2.02 -4.74
CA ARG A 109 -13.32 2.52 -3.97
C ARG A 109 -12.86 3.49 -2.90
N LEU A 110 -13.64 4.54 -2.70
CA LEU A 110 -13.45 5.53 -1.64
C LEU A 110 -14.59 5.40 -0.63
N TRP A 111 -14.23 5.44 0.65
CA TRP A 111 -15.13 5.26 1.78
C TRP A 111 -14.93 6.40 2.78
N GLU A 112 -16.02 6.94 3.31
CA GLU A 112 -16.00 7.90 4.41
C GLU A 112 -16.13 7.13 5.72
N VAL A 113 -15.12 7.22 6.57
CA VAL A 113 -15.08 6.54 7.87
C VAL A 113 -15.49 7.53 8.95
N GLY A 114 -16.76 7.50 9.32
CA GLY A 114 -17.30 8.26 10.45
C GLY A 114 -16.97 7.63 11.80
N ASP A 115 -17.53 8.18 12.87
CA ASP A 115 -17.37 7.64 14.23
C ASP A 115 -18.23 6.39 14.46
N SER A 116 -19.35 6.26 13.75
CA SER A 116 -20.32 5.16 13.93
C SER A 116 -20.65 4.40 12.65
N THR A 117 -20.40 4.96 11.46
CA THR A 117 -20.72 4.33 10.17
C THR A 117 -19.56 4.47 9.18
N VAL A 118 -19.54 3.57 8.19
CA VAL A 118 -18.68 3.69 7.01
C VAL A 118 -19.59 3.79 5.79
N GLU A 119 -19.44 4.86 5.02
CA GLU A 119 -20.31 5.17 3.88
C GLU A 119 -19.50 5.14 2.57
N PRO A 120 -20.00 4.53 1.48
CA PRO A 120 -19.32 4.60 0.19
C PRO A 120 -19.39 6.03 -0.38
N ILE A 121 -18.23 6.58 -0.78
CA ILE A 121 -18.15 7.89 -1.44
C ILE A 121 -18.23 7.71 -2.95
N GLN A 122 -17.35 6.87 -3.49
CA GLN A 122 -17.18 6.76 -4.94
C GLN A 122 -16.56 5.42 -5.33
N VAL A 123 -16.96 4.93 -6.51
CA VAL A 123 -16.30 3.84 -7.22
C VAL A 123 -15.64 4.41 -8.47
N LEU A 124 -14.34 4.23 -8.59
CA LEU A 124 -13.52 4.69 -9.71
C LEU A 124 -13.21 3.49 -10.60
N ASN A 125 -13.79 3.50 -11.80
CA ASN A 125 -13.59 2.48 -12.81
C ASN A 125 -13.29 3.12 -14.16
N ASN A 126 -12.55 2.42 -15.02
CA ASN A 126 -12.11 2.95 -16.31
C ASN A 126 -13.13 2.63 -17.42
N SER A 127 -14.35 2.22 -17.05
CA SER A 127 -15.33 1.74 -18.03
C SER A 127 -16.12 2.89 -18.62
N LYS A 128 -15.70 3.33 -19.82
CA LYS A 128 -16.62 4.01 -20.75
C LYS A 128 -17.25 3.04 -21.76
N THR A 129 -16.74 1.81 -21.89
CA THR A 129 -17.11 0.89 -23.00
C THR A 129 -17.04 -0.61 -22.71
N SER A 130 -16.61 -1.07 -21.52
CA SER A 130 -16.42 -2.50 -21.24
C SER A 130 -17.13 -2.93 -19.96
N GLU A 131 -17.89 -4.02 -20.00
CA GLU A 131 -18.50 -4.64 -18.81
C GLU A 131 -17.45 -5.19 -17.83
N PHE A 132 -16.16 -5.24 -18.21
CA PHE A 132 -15.06 -5.75 -17.39
C PHE A 132 -13.85 -4.81 -17.39
N CYS A 133 -13.37 -4.47 -16.19
CA CYS A 133 -12.07 -3.82 -15.95
C CYS A 133 -11.12 -4.87 -15.37
N ALA A 134 -9.85 -4.83 -15.76
CA ALA A 134 -8.85 -5.68 -15.12
C ALA A 134 -8.69 -5.29 -13.64
N PRO A 135 -8.52 -6.27 -12.74
CA PRO A 135 -8.37 -5.99 -11.31
C PRO A 135 -7.11 -5.17 -11.04
N LEU A 136 -7.19 -4.36 -9.98
CA LEU A 136 -6.12 -3.52 -9.50
C LEU A 136 -5.22 -4.30 -8.56
N THR A 137 -3.92 -4.27 -8.84
CA THR A 137 -2.89 -4.94 -8.03
C THR A 137 -2.45 -4.10 -6.84
N SER A 138 -2.47 -2.77 -6.98
CA SER A 138 -2.07 -1.81 -5.95
C SER A 138 -2.53 -0.39 -6.31
N PHE A 139 -2.30 0.54 -5.38
CA PHE A 139 -2.43 1.97 -5.59
C PHE A 139 -1.55 2.77 -4.62
N ASP A 140 -1.31 4.04 -4.89
CA ASP A 140 -0.68 4.97 -3.94
C ASP A 140 -1.28 6.38 -4.05
N TRP A 141 -1.30 7.09 -2.92
CA TRP A 141 -1.71 8.49 -2.85
C TRP A 141 -0.56 9.40 -3.26
N ASN A 142 -0.88 10.49 -3.96
CA ASN A 142 0.08 11.55 -4.19
C ASN A 142 0.13 12.46 -2.95
N ASP A 143 1.20 12.37 -2.16
CA ASP A 143 1.34 13.15 -0.92
C ASP A 143 1.40 14.67 -1.15
N ILE A 144 1.82 15.11 -2.35
CA ILE A 144 1.98 16.54 -2.68
C ILE A 144 0.71 17.13 -3.29
N GLU A 145 0.01 16.37 -4.13
CA GLU A 145 -1.31 16.71 -4.68
C GLU A 145 -2.33 15.62 -4.30
N PRO A 146 -2.85 15.58 -3.05
CA PRO A 146 -3.68 14.48 -2.54
C PRO A 146 -5.00 14.21 -3.28
N ARG A 147 -5.43 15.12 -4.16
CA ARG A 147 -6.53 14.85 -5.11
C ARG A 147 -6.19 13.76 -6.13
N ARG A 148 -4.91 13.38 -6.27
CA ARG A 148 -4.45 12.35 -7.19
C ARG A 148 -4.16 11.04 -6.48
N ILE A 149 -4.63 9.96 -7.09
CA ILE A 149 -4.33 8.59 -6.72
C ILE A 149 -3.91 7.84 -7.98
N GLY A 150 -2.86 7.05 -7.87
CA GLY A 150 -2.37 6.21 -8.96
C GLY A 150 -2.68 4.76 -8.67
N THR A 151 -3.21 4.02 -9.64
CA THR A 151 -3.55 2.59 -9.52
C THR A 151 -2.74 1.78 -10.53
N SER A 152 -2.27 0.59 -10.14
CA SER A 152 -1.65 -0.39 -11.04
C SER A 152 -2.59 -1.57 -11.31
N SER A 153 -2.47 -2.20 -12.46
CA SER A 153 -3.32 -3.33 -12.85
C SER A 153 -2.54 -4.42 -13.59
N ILE A 154 -3.13 -5.61 -13.61
CA ILE A 154 -2.66 -6.73 -14.43
C ILE A 154 -2.81 -6.48 -15.93
N ASP A 155 -3.58 -5.48 -16.36
CA ASP A 155 -3.68 -5.10 -17.78
C ASP A 155 -2.48 -4.34 -18.33
N THR A 156 -1.34 -4.35 -17.62
CA THR A 156 -0.09 -3.65 -17.95
C THR A 156 -0.13 -2.13 -17.77
N THR A 157 -1.25 -1.57 -17.28
CA THR A 157 -1.42 -0.12 -17.18
C THR A 157 -1.31 0.42 -15.76
N CYS A 158 -0.91 1.69 -15.69
CA CYS A 158 -1.08 2.56 -14.53
C CYS A 158 -2.13 3.63 -14.87
N THR A 159 -3.13 3.80 -14.01
CA THR A 159 -4.18 4.82 -14.18
C THR A 159 -4.08 5.86 -13.08
N ILE A 160 -4.04 7.13 -13.45
CA ILE A 160 -4.04 8.27 -12.53
C ILE A 160 -5.43 8.88 -12.51
N TRP A 161 -6.00 9.00 -11.32
CA TRP A 161 -7.33 9.50 -11.08
C TRP A 161 -7.27 10.87 -10.39
N ASP A 162 -8.22 11.74 -10.74
CA ASP A 162 -8.56 12.92 -9.96
C ASP A 162 -9.79 12.58 -9.11
N ILE A 163 -9.63 12.39 -7.80
CA ILE A 163 -10.69 11.96 -6.89
C ILE A 163 -11.72 13.06 -6.59
N GLU A 164 -11.34 14.34 -6.72
CA GLU A 164 -12.27 15.45 -6.51
C GLU A 164 -13.24 15.56 -7.69
N LYS A 165 -12.75 15.30 -8.90
CA LYS A 165 -13.57 15.28 -10.12
C LYS A 165 -14.20 13.93 -10.41
N GLY A 166 -13.67 12.87 -9.81
CA GLY A 166 -14.15 11.52 -10.05
C GLY A 166 -13.84 10.98 -11.44
N VAL A 167 -12.73 11.40 -12.06
CA VAL A 167 -12.41 11.07 -13.46
C VAL A 167 -11.00 10.52 -13.60
N VAL A 168 -10.78 9.73 -14.66
CA VAL A 168 -9.45 9.38 -15.14
C VAL A 168 -8.76 10.64 -15.65
N GLU A 169 -7.63 11.00 -15.04
CA GLU A 169 -6.78 12.10 -15.52
C GLU A 169 -5.86 11.61 -16.65
N THR A 170 -5.28 10.41 -16.50
CA THR A 170 -4.49 9.77 -17.54
C THR A 170 -4.39 8.27 -17.29
N GLN A 171 -4.25 7.49 -18.36
CA GLN A 171 -3.87 6.08 -18.31
C GLN A 171 -2.61 5.89 -19.14
N LEU A 172 -1.66 5.12 -18.62
CA LEU A 172 -0.35 4.90 -19.21
C LEU A 172 -0.14 3.39 -19.34
N ILE A 173 0.27 2.93 -20.52
CA ILE A 173 0.82 1.58 -20.69
C ILE A 173 2.18 1.63 -20.02
N ALA A 174 2.26 1.04 -18.82
CA ALA A 174 3.42 1.22 -17.96
C ALA A 174 4.52 0.21 -18.29
N HIS A 175 4.12 -1.04 -18.52
CA HIS A 175 5.02 -2.18 -18.66
C HIS A 175 4.58 -3.11 -19.79
N ASP A 176 5.42 -4.09 -20.12
CA ASP A 176 5.12 -5.10 -21.15
C ASP A 176 4.40 -6.34 -20.57
N LYS A 177 4.30 -6.41 -19.23
CA LYS A 177 3.58 -7.43 -18.46
C LYS A 177 2.82 -6.78 -17.30
N GLU A 178 2.17 -7.60 -16.46
CA GLU A 178 1.36 -7.17 -15.32
C GLU A 178 2.14 -6.18 -14.42
N VAL A 179 1.48 -5.10 -13.99
CA VAL A 179 2.06 -4.16 -13.04
C VAL A 179 1.64 -4.58 -11.64
N TYR A 180 2.59 -4.76 -10.72
CA TYR A 180 2.30 -5.26 -9.37
C TYR A 180 2.23 -4.19 -8.30
N ASP A 181 2.94 -3.07 -8.48
CA ASP A 181 2.89 -1.97 -7.53
C ASP A 181 3.16 -0.62 -8.20
N ILE A 182 2.70 0.43 -7.52
CA ILE A 182 2.89 1.84 -7.90
C ILE A 182 3.20 2.64 -6.63
N ALA A 183 4.13 3.59 -6.74
CA ALA A 183 4.47 4.51 -5.65
C ALA A 183 4.71 5.92 -6.18
N TRP A 184 4.13 6.92 -5.51
CA TRP A 184 4.37 8.33 -5.80
C TRP A 184 5.66 8.81 -5.14
N GLY A 185 6.43 9.61 -5.87
CA GLY A 185 7.59 10.34 -5.32
C GLY A 185 7.26 11.82 -5.17
N GLU A 186 7.05 12.49 -6.30
CA GLU A 186 6.73 13.92 -6.37
C GLU A 186 5.33 14.15 -6.96
N ALA A 187 4.87 15.41 -6.98
CA ALA A 187 3.53 15.80 -7.47
C ALA A 187 3.18 15.26 -8.87
N ARG A 188 4.19 15.04 -9.72
CA ARG A 188 4.03 14.58 -11.11
C ARG A 188 4.88 13.36 -11.43
N VAL A 189 5.58 12.79 -10.46
CA VAL A 189 6.50 11.68 -10.67
C VAL A 189 6.07 10.50 -9.83
N PHE A 190 5.85 9.37 -10.49
CA PHE A 190 5.58 8.10 -9.84
C PHE A 190 6.44 7.01 -10.48
N ALA A 191 6.50 5.87 -9.81
CA ALA A 191 7.20 4.70 -10.32
C ALA A 191 6.32 3.47 -10.18
N SER A 192 6.58 2.47 -11.01
CA SER A 192 5.91 1.18 -10.97
C SER A 192 6.87 0.02 -11.16
N VAL A 193 6.43 -1.15 -10.71
CA VAL A 193 7.15 -2.43 -10.82
C VAL A 193 6.26 -3.50 -11.44
N SER A 194 6.87 -4.45 -12.14
CA SER A 194 6.14 -5.39 -12.99
C SER A 194 6.72 -6.80 -13.01
N ALA A 195 5.89 -7.73 -13.50
CA ALA A 195 6.27 -9.06 -13.95
C ALA A 195 7.34 -9.06 -15.06
N ASP A 196 7.55 -7.94 -15.76
CA ASP A 196 8.65 -7.79 -16.73
C ASP A 196 10.03 -7.66 -16.06
N GLY A 197 10.08 -7.53 -14.72
CA GLY A 197 11.31 -7.45 -13.94
C GLY A 197 11.93 -6.05 -13.89
N SER A 198 11.22 -5.01 -14.34
CA SER A 198 11.72 -3.64 -14.36
C SER A 198 11.03 -2.72 -13.34
N VAL A 199 11.79 -1.74 -12.84
CA VAL A 199 11.25 -0.53 -12.19
C VAL A 199 11.31 0.61 -13.19
N ARG A 200 10.16 1.23 -13.46
CA ARG A 200 10.04 2.37 -14.37
C ARG A 200 9.57 3.61 -13.63
N ILE A 201 10.18 4.76 -13.93
CA ILE A 201 9.74 6.09 -13.48
C ILE A 201 8.97 6.77 -14.61
N PHE A 202 7.87 7.42 -14.25
CA PHE A 202 6.99 8.18 -15.12
C PHE A 202 6.90 9.62 -14.65
N ASP A 203 6.96 10.56 -15.60
CA ASP A 203 6.68 11.96 -15.37
C ASP A 203 5.39 12.35 -16.09
N LEU A 204 4.39 12.83 -15.37
CA LEU A 204 3.11 13.23 -15.96
C LEU A 204 3.20 14.42 -16.93
N ARG A 205 4.36 15.08 -17.02
CA ARG A 205 4.65 16.10 -18.04
C ARG A 205 5.03 15.48 -19.38
N ASP A 206 5.58 14.27 -19.39
CA ASP A 206 5.95 13.50 -20.57
C ASP A 206 5.30 12.11 -20.49
N LYS A 207 4.08 12.02 -21.03
CA LYS A 207 3.26 10.81 -20.97
C LYS A 207 3.67 9.75 -22.01
N GLU A 208 4.56 10.10 -22.93
CA GLU A 208 4.98 9.22 -24.01
C GLU A 208 6.20 8.38 -23.63
N HIS A 209 6.98 8.86 -22.65
CA HIS A 209 8.22 8.21 -22.24
C HIS A 209 8.23 7.83 -20.76
N SER A 210 8.85 6.70 -20.47
CA SER A 210 9.21 6.29 -19.11
C SER A 210 10.71 5.99 -19.05
N THR A 211 11.28 6.05 -17.86
CA THR A 211 12.70 5.73 -17.64
C THR A 211 12.81 4.44 -16.83
N ILE A 212 13.44 3.41 -17.40
CA ILE A 212 13.81 2.22 -16.66
C ILE A 212 14.99 2.58 -15.73
N ILE A 213 14.80 2.42 -14.42
CA ILE A 213 15.84 2.72 -13.42
C ILE A 213 16.50 1.48 -12.84
N TYR A 214 15.87 0.32 -13.00
CA TYR A 214 16.39 -0.96 -12.52
C TYR A 214 15.71 -2.09 -13.27
N GLU A 215 16.48 -3.14 -13.52
CA GLU A 215 16.00 -4.41 -14.06
C GLU A 215 16.57 -5.53 -13.20
N SER A 216 15.79 -6.61 -13.03
CA SER A 216 16.23 -7.77 -12.29
C SER A 216 17.52 -8.35 -12.91
N PRO A 217 18.52 -8.74 -12.09
CA PRO A 217 19.78 -9.30 -12.61
C PRO A 217 19.58 -10.60 -13.39
N GLN A 218 18.54 -11.35 -13.03
CA GLN A 218 18.11 -12.54 -13.75
C GLN A 218 16.97 -12.16 -14.71
N PRO A 219 17.02 -12.60 -15.98
CA PRO A 219 15.94 -12.37 -16.92
C PRO A 219 14.59 -12.88 -16.37
N ASP A 220 13.51 -12.16 -16.70
CA ASP A 220 12.13 -12.55 -16.38
C ASP A 220 11.86 -12.80 -14.88
N THR A 221 12.61 -12.17 -13.97
CA THR A 221 12.33 -12.26 -12.53
C THR A 221 11.43 -11.10 -12.09
N PRO A 222 10.16 -11.34 -11.72
CA PRO A 222 9.22 -10.28 -11.36
C PRO A 222 9.64 -9.43 -10.16
N LEU A 223 9.23 -8.17 -10.16
CA LEU A 223 9.33 -7.25 -9.02
C LEU A 223 7.94 -7.01 -8.42
N LEU A 224 7.78 -7.27 -7.12
CA LEU A 224 6.45 -7.41 -6.50
C LEU A 224 5.96 -6.17 -5.74
N ARG A 225 6.84 -5.45 -5.05
CA ARG A 225 6.48 -4.26 -4.25
C ARG A 225 7.47 -3.14 -4.44
N LEU A 226 6.94 -1.93 -4.31
CA LEU A 226 7.69 -0.69 -4.43
C LEU A 226 7.35 0.23 -3.25
N ALA A 227 8.36 0.73 -2.57
CA ALA A 227 8.20 1.73 -1.53
C ALA A 227 9.12 2.92 -1.80
N TRP A 228 8.54 4.09 -2.03
CA TRP A 228 9.29 5.34 -2.15
C TRP A 228 9.60 5.89 -0.75
N ASN A 229 10.83 6.34 -0.53
CA ASN A 229 11.18 7.03 0.70
C ASN A 229 10.60 8.46 0.70
N LYS A 230 9.53 8.69 1.46
CA LYS A 230 8.83 9.98 1.51
C LYS A 230 9.60 11.09 2.24
N GLN A 231 10.66 10.76 2.97
CA GLN A 231 11.53 11.73 3.65
C GLN A 231 12.76 12.10 2.80
N ASP A 232 13.19 11.21 1.92
CA ASP A 232 14.28 11.44 0.98
C ASP A 232 13.93 10.82 -0.37
N LEU A 233 13.29 11.62 -1.23
CA LEU A 233 12.74 11.18 -2.52
C LEU A 233 13.79 10.66 -3.50
N ARG A 234 15.08 10.71 -3.18
CA ARG A 234 16.13 10.11 -4.00
C ARG A 234 16.10 8.59 -3.93
N TYR A 235 15.60 8.02 -2.83
CA TYR A 235 15.68 6.59 -2.57
C TYR A 235 14.34 5.88 -2.70
N MET A 236 14.41 4.66 -3.21
CA MET A 236 13.30 3.74 -3.32
C MET A 236 13.74 2.34 -2.90
N ALA A 237 12.79 1.52 -2.48
CA ALA A 237 13.01 0.11 -2.19
C ALA A 237 12.11 -0.75 -3.06
N THR A 238 12.63 -1.86 -3.57
CA THR A 238 11.88 -2.88 -4.30
C THR A 238 12.24 -4.27 -3.80
N ILE A 239 11.34 -5.23 -4.01
CA ILE A 239 11.56 -6.64 -3.73
C ILE A 239 11.31 -7.48 -4.97
N LEU A 240 12.10 -8.55 -5.12
CA LEU A 240 11.98 -9.51 -6.20
C LEU A 240 11.10 -10.67 -5.75
N MET A 241 10.39 -11.29 -6.69
CA MET A 241 9.65 -12.52 -6.43
C MET A 241 10.61 -13.63 -6.00
N ASP A 242 10.19 -14.42 -4.99
CA ASP A 242 10.95 -15.53 -4.42
C ASP A 242 12.36 -15.17 -3.92
N SER A 243 12.57 -13.91 -3.56
CA SER A 243 13.86 -13.40 -3.11
C SER A 243 13.83 -13.00 -1.64
N ASN A 244 14.91 -13.30 -0.93
CA ASN A 244 15.12 -12.86 0.45
C ASN A 244 15.76 -11.46 0.56
N LYS A 245 15.88 -10.74 -0.56
CA LYS A 245 16.56 -9.46 -0.66
C LYS A 245 15.58 -8.29 -0.71
N VAL A 246 15.93 -7.20 -0.03
CA VAL A 246 15.35 -5.89 -0.29
C VAL A 246 16.38 -5.04 -1.04
N VAL A 247 16.02 -4.57 -2.23
CA VAL A 247 16.90 -3.78 -3.09
C VAL A 247 16.62 -2.30 -2.90
N ILE A 248 17.64 -1.51 -2.58
CA ILE A 248 17.55 -0.06 -2.42
C ILE A 248 18.14 0.63 -3.65
N LEU A 249 17.37 1.52 -4.26
CA LEU A 249 17.68 2.23 -5.50
C LEU A 249 17.86 3.73 -5.23
N ASP A 250 18.74 4.39 -6.00
CA ASP A 250 18.81 5.86 -6.10
C ASP A 250 18.36 6.26 -7.50
N ILE A 251 17.29 7.05 -7.60
CA ILE A 251 16.69 7.45 -8.87
C ILE A 251 17.65 8.25 -9.77
N ARG A 252 18.72 8.83 -9.19
CA ARG A 252 19.72 9.63 -9.91
C ARG A 252 20.82 8.76 -10.53
N SER A 253 20.94 7.52 -10.08
CA SER A 253 21.95 6.56 -10.52
C SER A 253 21.25 5.27 -10.98
N PRO A 254 20.60 5.30 -12.16
CA PRO A 254 19.87 4.15 -12.67
C PRO A 254 20.82 2.95 -12.89
N THR A 255 20.22 1.76 -13.00
CA THR A 255 20.83 0.44 -13.25
C THR A 255 21.53 -0.22 -12.06
N MET A 256 22.20 0.54 -11.20
CA MET A 256 22.91 -0.03 -10.05
C MET A 256 22.17 0.21 -8.73
N PRO A 257 21.88 -0.85 -7.95
CA PRO A 257 21.34 -0.67 -6.62
C PRO A 257 22.39 -0.05 -5.69
N VAL A 258 21.92 0.82 -4.79
CA VAL A 258 22.75 1.43 -3.74
C VAL A 258 23.11 0.40 -2.68
N ALA A 259 22.16 -0.48 -2.35
CA ALA A 259 22.33 -1.55 -1.39
C ALA A 259 21.38 -2.71 -1.68
N GLU A 260 21.82 -3.91 -1.33
CA GLU A 260 20.97 -5.10 -1.22
C GLU A 260 20.98 -5.55 0.25
N LEU A 261 19.80 -5.59 0.86
CA LEU A 261 19.64 -5.99 2.27
C LEU A 261 19.27 -7.47 2.31
N GLU A 262 20.20 -8.30 2.78
CA GLU A 262 20.05 -9.76 2.81
C GLU A 262 20.07 -10.28 4.24
N ARG A 263 18.91 -10.25 4.89
CA ARG A 263 18.78 -10.77 6.27
C ARG A 263 17.65 -11.78 6.45
N HIS A 264 16.64 -11.72 5.60
CA HIS A 264 15.57 -12.71 5.56
C HIS A 264 16.12 -14.07 5.10
N ARG A 265 15.50 -15.15 5.59
CA ARG A 265 15.80 -16.54 5.23
C ARG A 265 14.82 -17.08 4.18
N GLY A 266 13.62 -16.53 4.12
CA GLY A 266 12.59 -16.78 3.12
C GLY A 266 12.32 -15.55 2.24
N SER A 267 11.31 -15.67 1.40
CA SER A 267 10.89 -14.62 0.47
C SER A 267 10.38 -13.40 1.22
N VAL A 268 10.81 -12.20 0.82
CA VAL A 268 10.27 -10.94 1.34
C VAL A 268 8.98 -10.62 0.59
N ASN A 269 7.93 -10.24 1.31
CA ASN A 269 6.59 -10.00 0.76
C ASN A 269 6.09 -8.57 0.97
N ALA A 270 6.62 -7.85 1.96
CA ALA A 270 6.21 -6.48 2.25
C ALA A 270 7.39 -5.61 2.69
N ILE A 271 7.34 -4.34 2.30
CA ILE A 271 8.31 -3.31 2.67
C ILE A 271 7.60 -1.99 2.94
N ALA A 272 8.11 -1.22 3.91
CA ALA A 272 7.62 0.13 4.21
C ALA A 272 8.73 1.01 4.77
N TRP A 273 8.89 2.21 4.21
CA TRP A 273 9.78 3.24 4.77
C TRP A 273 9.15 3.87 6.01
N ALA A 274 9.99 4.23 6.98
CA ALA A 274 9.52 4.93 8.17
C ALA A 274 9.04 6.35 7.80
N PRO A 275 7.84 6.77 8.22
CA PRO A 275 7.29 8.07 7.87
C PRO A 275 8.05 9.23 8.55
N GLN A 276 8.76 8.98 9.65
CA GLN A 276 9.47 9.98 10.45
C GLN A 276 10.99 9.97 10.25
N SER A 277 11.50 9.06 9.42
CA SER A 277 12.95 8.87 9.27
C SER A 277 13.32 8.37 7.90
N CYS A 278 14.23 9.07 7.22
CA CYS A 278 14.75 8.67 5.92
C CYS A 278 15.68 7.44 5.93
N ARG A 279 16.07 6.91 7.11
CA ARG A 279 17.05 5.83 7.24
C ARG A 279 16.50 4.50 7.74
N HIS A 280 15.20 4.42 8.01
CA HIS A 280 14.59 3.23 8.57
C HIS A 280 13.58 2.65 7.58
N ILE A 281 13.68 1.34 7.37
CA ILE A 281 12.76 0.55 6.56
C ILE A 281 12.35 -0.68 7.38
N CYS A 282 11.10 -1.08 7.24
CA CYS A 282 10.58 -2.34 7.77
C CYS A 282 10.34 -3.29 6.60
N SER A 283 10.72 -4.55 6.77
CA SER A 283 10.46 -5.62 5.81
C SER A 283 9.87 -6.83 6.52
N ALA A 284 8.97 -7.54 5.84
CA ALA A 284 8.38 -8.78 6.31
C ALA A 284 8.48 -9.84 5.23
N GLY A 285 8.77 -11.07 5.62
CA GLY A 285 8.95 -12.21 4.74
C GLY A 285 8.60 -13.53 5.43
N ASP A 286 8.66 -14.62 4.68
CA ASP A 286 8.22 -15.95 5.10
C ASP A 286 9.30 -16.68 5.93
N ASP A 287 9.93 -15.97 6.85
CA ASP A 287 10.95 -16.50 7.75
C ASP A 287 10.29 -17.32 8.86
N THR A 288 10.33 -18.66 8.75
CA THR A 288 9.97 -19.60 9.82
C THR A 288 11.18 -20.01 10.65
#